data_AF-A0A9E4TPP5-F1
#
_entry.id   AF-A0A9E4TPP5-F1
#
_cell.length_a   1.000
_cell.length_b   1.000
_cell.length_c   1.000
_cell.angle_alpha   90.00
_cell.angle_beta   90.00
_cell.angle_gamma   90.00
#
_symmetry.space_group_name_H-M   'P 1'
#
loop_
_entity.id
_entity.type
_entity.pdbx_description
1 polymer ?
#
loop_
_entity_poly.entity_id
_entity_poly.type
_entity_poly.pdbx_seq_one_letter_code
_entity_poly.pdbx_strand_id
1 'polypeptide(L)'
;MAKLISFDIDGTLEVGDPPGSITLEMVRRVKQQGYVIGSCSDRTISTQQRIWREAGIDVDFTVLKHQLDRVKEQFQAEQYYHIGDTDMDKYFSEKAGFDFLFVDVAVEGLPALTAQS
;
A
#
# COMPACT_ATOMS: atom_id res chain seq x y z
N MET A 1 7.86 2.59 -16.91
CA MET A 1 7.91 3.33 -15.63
C MET A 1 7.64 2.33 -14.52
N ALA A 2 8.03 2.58 -13.27
CA ALA A 2 7.66 1.69 -12.18
C ALA A 2 6.13 1.68 -11.99
N LYS A 3 5.58 0.60 -11.43
CA LYS A 3 4.22 0.57 -10.90
C LYS A 3 4.25 0.99 -9.43
N LEU A 4 3.17 1.58 -8.93
CA LEU A 4 3.08 2.06 -7.55
C LEU A 4 1.98 1.31 -6.80
N ILE A 5 2.28 0.89 -5.56
CA ILE A 5 1.29 0.31 -4.65
C ILE A 5 1.30 1.10 -3.34
N SER A 6 0.13 1.65 -3.00
CA SER A 6 -0.16 2.18 -1.68
C SER A 6 -0.91 1.13 -0.87
N PHE A 7 -0.47 0.87 0.35
CA PHE A 7 -1.14 -0.04 1.28
C PHE A 7 -1.89 0.75 2.36
N ASP A 8 -3.14 0.41 2.66
CA ASP A 8 -3.65 0.65 4.01
C ASP A 8 -2.87 -0.22 5.02
N ILE A 9 -3.07 0.00 6.32
CA ILE A 9 -2.38 -0.72 7.39
C ILE A 9 -3.35 -1.68 8.09
N ASP A 10 -4.48 -1.16 8.58
CA ASP A 10 -5.39 -1.90 9.45
C ASP A 10 -6.29 -2.78 8.59
N GLY A 11 -6.47 -4.05 8.96
CA GLY A 11 -7.15 -5.05 8.11
C GLY A 11 -6.41 -5.44 6.83
N THR A 12 -5.30 -4.77 6.50
CA THR A 12 -4.57 -4.93 5.23
C THR A 12 -3.20 -5.58 5.41
N LEU A 13 -2.32 -4.99 6.23
CA LEU A 13 -0.99 -5.54 6.52
C LEU A 13 -1.04 -6.47 7.73
N GLU A 14 -0.14 -7.46 7.80
CA GLU A 14 -0.03 -8.37 8.96
C GLU A 14 0.31 -7.66 10.28
N VAL A 15 0.78 -6.42 10.21
CA VAL A 15 1.10 -5.53 11.36
C VAL A 15 -0.01 -4.51 11.66
N GLY A 16 -1.14 -4.60 10.97
CA GLY A 16 -2.36 -3.85 11.25
C GLY A 16 -3.04 -4.27 12.56
N ASP A 17 -4.02 -3.49 12.97
CA ASP A 17 -4.93 -3.78 14.08
C ASP A 17 -6.39 -3.49 13.66
N PRO A 18 -7.16 -4.49 13.19
CA PRO A 18 -6.80 -5.92 13.16
C PRO A 18 -5.71 -6.25 12.10
N PRO A 19 -4.97 -7.36 12.24
CA PRO A 19 -4.03 -7.82 11.22
C PRO A 19 -4.72 -8.21 9.90
N GLY A 20 -4.10 -7.86 8.78
CA GLY A 20 -4.54 -8.25 7.44
C GLY A 20 -3.67 -9.33 6.77
N SER A 21 -4.00 -9.67 5.54
CA SER A 21 -3.41 -10.80 4.80
C SER A 21 -2.11 -10.48 4.06
N ILE A 22 -1.73 -9.20 3.92
CA ILE A 22 -0.47 -8.83 3.25
C ILE A 22 0.68 -8.89 4.25
N THR A 23 1.58 -9.85 4.03
CA THR A 23 2.75 -10.01 4.89
C THR A 23 3.85 -9.00 4.56
N LEU A 24 4.71 -8.67 5.52
CA LEU A 24 5.88 -7.82 5.28
C LEU A 24 6.84 -8.46 4.27
N GLU A 25 6.88 -9.79 4.20
CA GLU A 25 7.62 -10.54 3.17
C GLU A 25 7.07 -10.28 1.76
N MET A 26 5.74 -10.21 1.59
CA MET A 26 5.12 -9.81 0.32
C MET A 26 5.53 -8.38 -0.05
N VAL A 27 5.47 -7.44 0.90
CA VAL A 27 5.87 -6.03 0.66
C VAL A 27 7.34 -5.93 0.25
N ARG A 28 8.25 -6.67 0.91
CA ARG A 28 9.67 -6.71 0.52
C ARG A 28 9.86 -7.22 -0.90
N ARG A 29 9.16 -8.29 -1.30
CA ARG A 29 9.20 -8.81 -2.67
C ARG A 29 8.70 -7.81 -3.69
N VAL A 30 7.62 -7.09 -3.38
CA VAL A 30 7.11 -6.01 -4.24
C VAL A 30 8.18 -4.93 -4.42
N LYS A 31 8.85 -4.47 -3.35
CA LYS A 31 9.94 -3.49 -3.47
C LYS A 31 11.11 -4.02 -4.30
N GLN A 32 11.50 -5.29 -4.12
CA GLN A 32 12.56 -5.93 -4.91
C GLN A 32 12.24 -6.01 -6.41
N GLN A 33 10.95 -6.07 -6.77
CA GLN A 33 10.48 -6.02 -8.16
C GLN A 33 10.53 -4.61 -8.77
N GLY A 34 10.95 -3.58 -8.01
CA GLY A 34 11.10 -2.21 -8.50
C GLY A 34 9.82 -1.38 -8.44
N TYR A 35 8.83 -1.79 -7.65
CA TYR A 35 7.65 -0.98 -7.36
C TYR A 35 8.01 0.19 -6.45
N VAL A 36 7.33 1.32 -6.66
CA VAL A 36 7.23 2.38 -5.66
C VAL A 36 6.19 1.94 -4.64
N ILE A 37 6.55 1.92 -3.36
CA ILE A 37 5.65 1.46 -2.29
C ILE A 37 5.52 2.47 -1.17
N GLY A 38 4.36 2.49 -0.53
CA GLY A 38 4.11 3.34 0.62
C GLY A 38 2.80 3.00 1.31
N SER A 39 2.49 3.73 2.37
CA SER A 39 1.23 3.57 3.09
C SER A 39 0.32 4.79 2.99
N CYS A 40 -0.98 4.52 3.02
CA CYS A 40 -2.05 5.48 3.10
C CYS A 40 -3.06 4.99 4.14
N SER A 41 -3.03 5.56 5.35
CA SER A 41 -3.79 5.09 6.51
C SER A 41 -4.28 6.27 7.36
N ASP A 42 -5.29 6.03 8.20
CA ASP A 42 -5.74 6.99 9.22
C ASP A 42 -4.76 7.12 10.39
N ARG A 43 -3.84 6.15 10.54
CA ARG A 43 -2.73 6.25 11.49
C ARG A 43 -1.89 7.49 11.16
N THR A 44 -1.44 8.21 12.20
CA THR A 44 -0.58 9.38 12.00
C THR A 44 0.66 9.03 11.18
N ILE A 45 1.19 9.98 10.41
CA ILE A 45 2.40 9.78 9.60
C ILE A 45 3.55 9.22 10.44
N SER A 46 3.75 9.75 11.64
CA SER A 46 4.79 9.25 12.56
C SER A 46 4.58 7.79 12.95
N THR A 47 3.33 7.35 13.13
CA THR A 47 2.98 5.96 13.41
C THR A 47 3.27 5.08 12.20
N GLN A 48 2.87 5.49 10.99
CA GLN A 48 3.15 4.76 9.76
C GLN A 48 4.65 4.57 9.54
N GLN A 49 5.43 5.65 9.66
CA GLN A 49 6.89 5.62 9.52
C GLN A 49 7.56 4.73 10.55
N ARG A 50 7.04 4.69 11.78
CA ARG A 50 7.54 3.81 12.83
C ARG A 50 7.30 2.33 12.49
N ILE A 51 6.11 1.99 12.01
CA ILE A 51 5.76 0.61 11.59
C ILE A 51 6.72 0.12 10.50
N TRP A 52 6.95 0.93 9.47
CA TRP A 52 7.88 0.59 8.39
C TRP A 52 9.33 0.44 8.86
N ARG A 53 9.77 1.33 9.76
CA ARG A 53 11.10 1.26 10.37
C ARG A 53 11.29 0.02 11.23
N GLU A 54 10.31 -0.32 12.06
CA GLU A 54 10.31 -1.53 12.90
C GLU A 54 10.30 -2.80 12.03
N ALA A 55 9.61 -2.76 10.89
CA ALA A 55 9.63 -3.82 9.88
C ALA A 55 10.95 -3.92 9.08
N GLY A 56 11.84 -2.93 9.18
CA GLY A 56 13.05 -2.84 8.37
C GLY A 56 12.77 -2.68 6.87
N ILE A 57 11.61 -2.11 6.51
CA ILE A 57 11.23 -1.83 5.13
C ILE A 57 11.29 -0.33 4.93
N ASP A 58 12.21 0.10 4.08
CA ASP A 58 12.21 1.47 3.58
C ASP A 58 11.06 1.62 2.58
N VAL A 59 10.19 2.61 2.75
CA VAL A 59 9.08 2.90 1.84
C VAL A 59 9.24 4.28 1.26
N ASP A 60 8.74 4.49 0.05
CA ASP A 60 8.91 5.74 -0.70
C ASP A 60 8.01 6.86 -0.17
N PHE A 61 6.86 6.51 0.42
CA PHE A 61 5.94 7.49 1.00
C PHE A 61 5.11 6.94 2.16
N THR A 62 4.63 7.88 2.99
CA THR A 62 3.61 7.66 4.02
C THR A 62 2.67 8.86 3.97
N VAL A 63 1.38 8.64 3.71
CA VAL A 63 0.37 9.69 3.55
C VAL A 63 -0.90 9.38 4.35
N LEU A 64 -1.71 10.40 4.59
CA LEU A 64 -3.05 10.23 5.16
C LEU A 64 -4.07 10.00 4.03
N LYS A 65 -5.21 9.36 4.31
CA LYS A 65 -6.24 9.02 3.31
C LYS A 65 -6.70 10.20 2.45
N HIS A 66 -6.86 11.37 3.07
CA HIS A 66 -7.26 12.59 2.36
C HIS A 66 -6.13 13.28 1.56
N GLN A 67 -4.91 12.72 1.55
CA GLN A 67 -3.72 13.27 0.86
C GLN A 67 -3.13 12.29 -0.15
N LEU A 68 -3.85 11.22 -0.50
CA LEU A 68 -3.37 10.20 -1.44
C LEU A 68 -3.15 10.78 -2.85
N ASP A 69 -3.89 11.82 -3.22
CA ASP A 69 -3.71 12.60 -4.45
C ASP A 69 -2.28 13.16 -4.61
N ARG A 70 -1.67 13.61 -3.50
CA ARG A 70 -0.29 14.14 -3.50
C ARG A 70 0.76 13.12 -3.92
N VAL A 71 0.48 11.83 -3.79
CA VAL A 71 1.41 10.78 -4.24
C VAL A 71 1.57 10.84 -5.75
N LYS A 72 0.51 11.14 -6.51
CA LYS A 72 0.59 11.26 -7.98
C LYS A 72 1.33 12.52 -8.43
N GLU A 73 1.39 13.55 -7.58
CA GLU A 73 2.18 14.76 -7.82
C GLU A 73 3.69 14.50 -7.64
N GLN A 74 4.05 13.60 -6.72
CA GLN A 74 5.43 13.32 -6.35
C GLN A 74 6.05 12.15 -7.14
N PHE A 75 5.24 11.16 -7.49
CA PHE A 75 5.71 9.92 -8.11
C PHE A 75 5.02 9.70 -9.46
N GLN A 76 5.82 9.58 -10.52
CA GLN A 76 5.34 9.14 -11.83
C GLN A 76 5.41 7.62 -11.92
N ALA A 77 4.25 6.99 -12.10
CA ALA A 77 4.12 5.54 -12.23
C ALA A 77 3.25 5.19 -13.44
N GLU A 78 3.46 3.99 -13.98
CA GLU A 78 2.65 3.46 -15.08
C GLU A 78 1.22 3.14 -14.61
N GLN A 79 1.09 2.65 -13.38
CA GLN A 79 -0.16 2.28 -12.73
C GLN A 79 -0.07 2.62 -11.24
N TYR A 80 -1.22 2.98 -10.66
CA TYR A 80 -1.34 3.40 -9.26
C TYR A 80 -2.38 2.53 -8.58
N TYR A 81 -1.95 1.60 -7.74
CA TYR A 81 -2.84 0.73 -6.97
C TYR A 81 -2.95 1.22 -5.53
N HIS A 82 -4.14 1.17 -4.96
CA HIS A 82 -4.35 1.22 -3.51
C HIS A 82 -4.98 -0.09 -3.05
N ILE A 83 -4.39 -0.70 -2.03
CA ILE A 83 -4.90 -1.94 -1.43
C ILE A 83 -5.40 -1.63 -0.03
N GLY A 84 -6.65 -1.98 0.25
CA GLY A 84 -7.30 -1.80 1.54
C GLY A 84 -8.35 -2.88 1.79
N ASP A 85 -8.97 -2.86 2.96
CA ASP A 85 -10.01 -3.81 3.37
C ASP A 85 -11.41 -3.18 3.42
N THR A 86 -11.52 -1.84 3.40
CA THR A 86 -12.80 -1.15 3.57
C THR A 86 -13.28 -0.40 2.32
N ASP A 87 -14.60 -0.16 2.26
CA ASP A 87 -15.21 0.73 1.27
C ASP A 87 -14.70 2.19 1.39
N MET A 88 -14.20 2.59 2.56
CA MET A 88 -13.64 3.92 2.76
C MET A 88 -12.31 4.07 2.00
N ASP A 89 -11.48 3.02 2.00
CA ASP A 89 -10.23 2.98 1.25
C ASP A 89 -10.51 3.07 -0.26
N LYS A 90 -11.50 2.31 -0.72
CA LYS A 90 -11.99 2.38 -2.09
C LYS A 90 -12.40 3.81 -2.47
N TYR A 91 -13.25 4.44 -1.66
CA TYR A 91 -13.74 5.79 -1.94
C TYR A 91 -12.60 6.82 -2.06
N PHE A 92 -11.66 6.85 -1.11
CA PHE A 92 -10.57 7.83 -1.13
C PHE A 92 -9.55 7.56 -2.25
N SER A 93 -9.25 6.29 -2.53
CA SER A 93 -8.33 5.91 -3.59
C SER A 93 -8.87 6.19 -4.98
N GLU A 94 -10.12 5.83 -5.27
CA GLU A 94 -10.76 6.14 -6.54
C GLU A 94 -10.88 7.66 -6.75
N LYS A 95 -11.20 8.41 -5.69
CA LYS A 95 -11.22 9.88 -5.73
C LYS A 95 -9.84 10.48 -6.04
N ALA A 96 -8.76 9.86 -5.57
CA ALA A 96 -7.38 10.24 -5.89
C ALA A 96 -6.91 9.69 -7.26
N GLY A 97 -7.76 8.93 -7.98
CA GLY A 97 -7.45 8.33 -9.27
C GLY A 97 -6.52 7.11 -9.18
N PHE A 98 -6.59 6.36 -8.10
CA PHE A 98 -5.94 5.05 -7.94
C PHE A 98 -6.92 3.94 -8.31
N ASP A 99 -6.40 2.84 -8.85
CA ASP A 99 -7.13 1.59 -8.98
C ASP A 99 -7.17 0.90 -7.62
N PHE A 100 -8.38 0.71 -7.08
CA PHE A 100 -8.56 0.05 -5.80
C PHE A 100 -8.60 -1.48 -5.94
N LEU A 101 -7.93 -2.17 -5.03
CA LEU A 101 -8.04 -3.62 -4.85
C LEU A 101 -8.36 -3.92 -3.39
N PHE A 102 -9.39 -4.74 -3.14
CA PHE A 102 -9.57 -5.32 -1.82
C PHE A 102 -8.40 -6.26 -1.51
N VAL A 103 -8.03 -6.34 -0.23
CA VAL A 103 -6.87 -7.12 0.24
C VAL A 103 -6.91 -8.58 -0.21
N ASP A 104 -8.09 -9.23 -0.19
CA ASP A 104 -8.32 -10.60 -0.64
C ASP A 104 -8.10 -10.76 -2.15
N VAL A 105 -8.63 -9.83 -2.94
CA VAL A 105 -8.41 -9.79 -4.40
C VAL A 105 -6.94 -9.54 -4.72
N ALA A 106 -6.27 -8.68 -3.97
CA ALA A 106 -4.87 -8.34 -4.20
C ALA A 106 -3.94 -9.52 -3.94
N VAL A 107 -4.13 -10.26 -2.85
CA VAL A 107 -3.26 -11.41 -2.52
C VAL A 107 -3.45 -12.59 -3.47
N GLU A 108 -4.61 -12.71 -4.12
CA GLU A 108 -4.88 -13.77 -5.10
C GLU A 108 -4.53 -13.38 -6.54
N GLY A 109 -4.71 -12.10 -6.88
CA GLY A 109 -4.74 -11.65 -8.28
C GLY A 109 -3.60 -10.74 -8.69
N LEU A 110 -2.92 -10.06 -7.77
CA LEU A 110 -1.86 -9.11 -8.13
C LEU A 110 -0.52 -9.86 -8.29
N PRO A 111 0.06 -9.94 -9.51
CA PRO A 111 1.28 -10.72 -9.75
C PRO A 111 2.45 -10.38 -8.82
N ALA A 112 2.51 -9.11 -8.40
CA ALA A 112 3.54 -8.61 -7.50
C ALA A 112 3.49 -9.24 -6.09
N LEU A 113 2.30 -9.66 -5.65
CA LEU A 113 2.04 -10.30 -4.35
C LEU A 113 1.97 -11.83 -4.45
N THR A 114 1.64 -12.38 -5.61
CA THR A 114 1.39 -13.81 -5.81
C THR A 114 2.61 -14.63 -6.23
N ALA A 115 3.70 -14.00 -6.68
CA ALA A 115 4.88 -14.71 -7.17
C ALA A 115 5.44 -15.67 -6.10
N GLN A 116 5.14 -16.96 -6.28
CA GLN A 116 5.80 -18.07 -5.61
C GLN A 116 7.16 -18.26 -6.28
N SER A 117 8.21 -18.33 -5.45
CA SER A 117 9.58 -18.68 -5.86
C SER A 117 9.64 -20.02 -6.58
#